data_AF-A0A158ELJ3-F1
#
_entry.id   AF-A0A158ELJ3-F1
#
_cell.length_a   1.000
_cell.length_b   1.000
_cell.length_c   1.000
_cell.angle_alpha   90.00
_cell.angle_beta   90.00
_cell.angle_gamma   90.00
#
_symmetry.space_group_name_H-M   'P 1'
#
loop_
_entity.id
_entity.type
_entity.pdbx_description
1 polymer ?
#
loop_
_entity_poly.entity_id
_entity_poly.type
_entity_poly.pdbx_seq_one_letter_code
_entity_poly.pdbx_strand_id
1 'polypeptide(L)'
;MGLWRLSVNKISEIFGTRITHRLHGNLNTTLEQIEHGHHIFRAYWKHAFVKQYEKFATFLRNEICSNNLADFGLRKGLDHLGEVREKFLGITERFATFQARCLNAHVDFPLLQRLALPITVGSAKYPGIKIHDARMIRLMQVLLNAGTTVGGWRAQQLHEVLLTSFGLSDKRYGLNQLRYDLRKMRAHALLERDGNRYAYRLTDKGIKVALLFVLFHQRLYGPLANSLFHHRPDARFQPDSKLEKAVHKADDSIRKVIQLLDAT
;
A
#
# COMPACT_ATOMS: atom_id res chain seq x y z
N MET A 1 4.97 5.81 -0.58
CA MET A 1 3.72 5.40 0.12
C MET A 1 3.92 4.91 1.57
N GLY A 2 5.12 4.44 1.99
CA GLY A 2 5.32 3.83 3.32
C GLY A 2 5.27 4.76 4.55
N LEU A 3 5.65 6.03 4.40
CA LEU A 3 5.58 7.02 5.50
C LEU A 3 4.20 7.63 5.70
N TRP A 4 3.45 7.77 4.62
CA TRP A 4 2.14 8.43 4.54
C TRP A 4 0.98 7.60 5.10
N ARG A 5 1.25 6.36 5.51
CA ARG A 5 0.29 5.43 6.11
C ARG A 5 0.91 4.68 7.29
N LEU A 6 1.63 5.38 8.17
CA LEU A 6 2.01 4.83 9.46
C LEU A 6 0.73 4.49 10.25
N SER A 7 0.42 3.20 10.33
CA SER A 7 -0.69 2.73 11.16
C SER A 7 -0.36 2.93 12.62
N VAL A 8 -1.41 3.02 13.45
CA VAL A 8 -1.28 3.14 14.91
C VAL A 8 -0.36 2.05 15.49
N ASN A 9 -0.48 0.82 14.99
CA ASN A 9 0.39 -0.31 15.36
C ASN A 9 1.87 -0.05 15.06
N LYS A 10 2.18 0.56 13.92
CA LYS A 10 3.55 0.83 13.50
C LYS A 10 4.16 2.00 14.27
N ILE A 11 3.37 3.01 14.61
CA ILE A 11 3.80 4.09 15.52
C ILE A 11 4.19 3.48 16.87
N SER A 12 3.35 2.62 17.43
CA SER A 12 3.64 1.95 18.71
C SER A 12 4.96 1.17 18.68
N GLU A 13 5.23 0.46 17.58
CA GLU A 13 6.49 -0.30 17.38
C GLU A 13 7.72 0.62 17.32
N ILE A 14 7.64 1.76 16.61
CA ILE A 14 8.72 2.76 16.54
C ILE A 14 9.01 3.32 17.94
N PHE A 15 7.97 3.60 18.72
CA PHE A 15 8.09 4.06 20.11
C PHE A 15 8.41 2.92 21.10
N GLY A 16 8.48 1.66 20.64
CA GLY A 16 8.89 0.51 21.46
C GLY A 16 7.84 0.08 22.48
N THR A 17 6.56 0.26 22.18
CA THR A 17 5.45 -0.03 23.10
C THR A 17 4.38 -0.87 22.42
N ARG A 18 3.57 -1.60 23.21
CA ARG A 18 2.43 -2.39 22.73
C ARG A 18 1.14 -1.61 22.92
N ILE A 19 0.27 -1.59 21.92
CA ILE A 19 -1.07 -1.00 22.06
C ILE A 19 -1.91 -1.87 22.98
N THR A 20 -2.48 -1.23 24.00
CA THR A 20 -3.41 -1.84 24.95
C THR A 20 -4.59 -0.91 25.14
N HIS A 21 -5.70 -1.43 25.64
CA HIS A 21 -6.91 -0.65 25.91
C HIS A 21 -6.71 0.46 26.98
N ARG A 22 -5.58 0.43 27.69
CA ARG A 22 -5.16 1.39 28.74
C ARG A 22 -4.23 2.48 28.22
N LEU A 23 -3.89 2.48 26.92
CA LEU A 23 -2.98 3.45 26.35
C LEU A 23 -3.74 4.76 26.10
N HIS A 24 -3.50 5.75 26.96
CA HIS A 24 -4.05 7.10 26.84
C HIS A 24 -3.07 8.03 26.10
N GLY A 25 -3.59 8.85 25.18
CA GLY A 25 -2.85 9.87 24.44
C GLY A 25 -2.98 9.76 22.91
N ASN A 26 -2.37 10.71 22.19
CA ASN A 26 -2.51 10.80 20.73
C ASN A 26 -1.71 9.72 20.00
N LEU A 27 -2.32 9.13 18.97
CA LEU A 27 -1.70 8.14 18.07
C LEU A 27 -2.13 8.45 16.64
N ASN A 28 -1.44 9.39 16.00
CA ASN A 28 -1.76 9.83 14.64
C ASN A 28 -0.51 10.30 13.89
N THR A 29 -0.67 10.53 12.59
CA THR A 29 0.35 11.20 11.77
C THR A 29 -0.24 12.44 11.14
N THR A 30 0.51 13.53 11.13
CA THR A 30 0.16 14.77 10.43
C THR A 30 1.26 15.15 9.45
N LEU A 31 0.85 15.78 8.34
CA LEU A 31 1.76 16.50 7.47
C LEU A 31 1.29 17.95 7.45
N GLU A 32 2.16 18.83 7.90
CA GLU A 32 1.87 20.26 7.98
C GLU A 32 2.84 21.01 7.06
N GLN A 33 2.33 22.04 6.41
CA GLN A 33 3.12 23.00 5.66
C GLN A 33 3.30 24.23 6.53
N ILE A 34 4.55 24.65 6.75
CA ILE A 34 4.83 25.90 7.46
C ILE A 34 4.98 27.02 6.43
N GLU A 35 4.75 28.27 6.85
CA GLU A 35 4.75 29.53 6.06
C GLU A 35 5.98 29.76 5.16
N HIS A 36 6.99 28.89 5.14
CA HIS A 36 8.20 29.04 4.32
C HIS A 36 8.38 27.89 3.30
N GLY A 37 7.29 27.20 2.94
CA GLY A 37 7.30 26.20 1.87
C GLY A 37 7.86 24.82 2.23
N HIS A 38 8.47 24.66 3.40
CA HIS A 38 8.94 23.37 3.88
C HIS A 38 7.81 22.56 4.54
N HIS A 39 7.67 21.31 4.11
CA HIS A 39 6.74 20.36 4.71
C HIS A 39 7.38 19.66 5.91
N ILE A 40 6.65 19.62 7.03
CA ILE A 40 7.03 18.87 8.22
C ILE A 40 6.09 17.69 8.39
N PHE A 41 6.68 16.50 8.44
CA PHE A 41 6.00 15.29 8.85
C PHE A 41 6.05 15.15 10.37
N ARG A 42 4.94 14.82 11.02
CA ARG A 42 4.88 14.47 12.44
C ARG A 42 4.16 13.16 12.67
N ALA A 43 4.72 12.32 13.54
CA ALA A 43 4.09 11.11 14.04
C ALA A 43 3.97 11.19 15.56
N TYR A 44 2.73 11.30 16.05
CA TYR A 44 2.43 11.48 17.47
C TYR A 44 2.25 10.14 18.18
N TRP A 45 2.80 10.07 19.39
CA TRP A 45 2.62 9.02 20.35
C TRP A 45 2.52 9.65 21.75
N LYS A 46 1.35 9.59 22.36
CA LYS A 46 1.03 10.29 23.62
C LYS A 46 1.37 11.78 23.55
N HIS A 47 2.23 12.27 24.45
CA HIS A 47 2.70 13.65 24.51
C HIS A 47 4.06 13.84 23.80
N ALA A 48 4.45 12.89 22.96
CA ALA A 48 5.67 12.94 22.18
C ALA A 48 5.38 12.77 20.69
N PHE A 49 6.32 13.21 19.86
CA PHE A 49 6.22 13.05 18.43
C PHE A 49 7.59 13.00 17.78
N VAL A 50 7.71 12.18 16.74
CA VAL A 50 8.82 12.28 15.81
C VAL A 50 8.44 13.31 14.75
N LYS A 51 9.32 14.28 14.49
CA LYS A 51 9.22 15.18 13.36
C LYS A 51 10.33 14.92 12.36
N GLN A 52 9.99 14.97 11.08
CA GLN A 52 10.95 14.92 9.99
C GLN A 52 10.72 16.11 9.06
N TYR A 53 11.81 16.79 8.72
CA TYR A 53 11.78 17.93 7.81
C TYR A 53 13.06 18.00 7.01
N GLU A 54 12.98 18.67 5.87
CA GLU A 54 14.10 18.96 4.99
C GLU A 54 14.99 20.04 5.63
N LYS A 55 16.30 19.82 5.62
CA LYS A 55 17.31 20.77 6.11
C LYS A 55 18.30 21.05 4.97
N PHE A 56 18.43 22.32 4.61
CA PHE A 56 19.35 22.82 3.60
C PHE A 56 19.24 22.12 2.22
N ALA A 57 18.03 21.78 1.76
CA ALA A 57 17.80 21.13 0.45
C ALA A 57 18.50 19.78 0.20
N THR A 58 19.23 19.26 1.19
CA THR A 58 20.16 18.15 0.98
C THR A 58 19.92 17.00 1.96
N PHE A 59 19.44 17.29 3.17
CA PHE A 59 19.30 16.29 4.22
C PHE A 59 17.88 16.26 4.79
N LEU A 60 17.40 15.05 5.12
CA LEU A 60 16.22 14.89 5.97
C LEU A 60 16.69 14.80 7.42
N ARG A 61 16.24 15.74 8.26
CA ARG A 61 16.51 15.70 9.69
C ARG A 61 15.36 15.02 10.41
N ASN A 62 15.71 14.01 11.21
CA ASN A 62 14.80 13.34 12.13
C ASN A 62 15.02 13.87 13.55
N GLU A 63 13.94 14.29 14.19
CA GLU A 63 13.97 14.73 15.58
C GLU A 63 12.82 14.07 16.35
N ILE A 64 13.12 13.64 17.57
CA ILE A 64 12.11 13.22 18.54
C ILE A 64 11.91 14.37 19.54
N CYS A 65 10.65 14.71 19.77
CA CYS A 65 10.25 15.72 20.75
C CYS A 65 9.31 15.07 21.76
N SER A 66 9.49 15.37 23.04
CA SER A 66 8.61 14.91 24.11
C SER A 66 8.24 16.07 25.02
N ASN A 67 6.95 16.25 25.27
CA ASN A 67 6.44 17.18 26.26
C ASN A 67 6.33 16.51 27.65
N ASN A 68 6.48 15.19 27.75
CA ASN A 68 6.41 14.45 29.00
C ASN A 68 7.34 13.21 29.00
N LEU A 69 8.46 13.28 29.73
CA LEU A 69 9.41 12.16 29.84
C LEU A 69 8.85 10.94 30.60
N ALA A 70 7.84 11.14 31.45
CA ALA A 70 7.21 10.03 32.18
C ALA A 70 6.53 9.03 31.24
N ASP A 71 6.11 9.47 30.04
CA ASP A 71 5.57 8.57 29.01
C ASP A 71 6.56 7.46 28.61
N PHE A 72 7.86 7.75 28.72
CA PHE A 72 8.96 6.83 28.41
C PHE A 72 9.51 6.09 29.62
N GLY A 73 8.93 6.31 30.82
CA GLY A 73 9.47 5.82 32.09
C GLY A 73 10.75 6.54 32.51
N LEU A 74 10.99 7.75 32.00
CA LEU A 74 12.21 8.53 32.26
C LEU A 74 11.96 9.67 33.25
N ARG A 75 12.99 10.00 34.04
CA ARG A 75 12.97 11.10 35.01
C ARG A 75 13.34 12.43 34.36
N LYS A 76 12.87 13.52 34.94
CA LYS A 76 13.27 14.90 34.58
C LYS A 76 14.51 15.28 35.41
N GLY A 77 15.47 15.97 34.79
CA GLY A 77 16.71 16.42 35.46
C GLY A 77 17.93 16.30 34.55
N LEU A 78 18.94 17.15 34.75
CA LEU A 78 20.15 17.16 33.92
C LEU A 78 20.98 15.87 34.08
N ASP A 79 20.97 15.29 35.29
CA ASP A 79 21.69 14.04 35.59
C ASP A 79 21.17 12.85 34.78
N HIS A 80 19.91 12.89 34.34
CA HIS A 80 19.27 11.85 33.55
C HIS A 80 19.35 12.09 32.03
N LEU A 81 20.04 13.15 31.57
CA LEU A 81 20.14 13.47 30.14
C LEU A 81 20.77 12.35 29.31
N GLY A 82 21.73 11.62 29.88
CA GLY A 82 22.33 10.45 29.22
C GLY A 82 21.29 9.38 28.89
N GLU A 83 20.45 9.03 29.87
CA GLU A 83 19.37 8.04 29.71
C GLU A 83 18.32 8.50 28.69
N VAL A 84 17.97 9.80 28.72
CA VAL A 84 17.06 10.40 27.73
C VAL A 84 17.65 10.29 26.32
N ARG A 85 18.94 10.64 26.16
CA ARG A 85 19.63 10.58 24.87
C ARG A 85 19.61 9.17 24.30
N GLU A 86 19.99 8.16 25.08
CA GLU A 86 20.03 6.76 24.61
C GLU A 86 18.63 6.27 24.17
N LYS A 87 17.61 6.55 24.98
CA LYS A 87 16.23 6.16 24.65
C LYS A 87 15.75 6.82 23.35
N PHE A 88 16.04 8.11 23.20
CA PHE A 88 15.59 8.93 22.07
C PHE A 88 16.37 8.60 20.79
N LEU A 89 17.65 8.28 20.90
CA LEU A 89 18.47 7.77 19.81
C LEU A 89 17.87 6.47 19.27
N GLY A 90 17.55 5.51 20.14
CA GLY A 90 16.94 4.25 19.72
C GLY A 90 15.57 4.42 19.04
N ILE A 91 14.75 5.40 19.45
CA ILE A 91 13.49 5.73 18.75
C ILE A 91 13.77 6.30 17.36
N THR A 92 14.71 7.24 17.27
CA THR A 92 15.07 7.90 16.01
C THR A 92 15.70 6.92 15.03
N GLU A 93 16.50 5.97 15.52
CA GLU A 93 17.10 4.90 14.73
C GLU A 93 16.05 3.89 14.23
N ARG A 94 15.09 3.48 15.08
CA ARG A 94 13.95 2.65 14.63
C ARG A 94 13.10 3.36 13.59
N PHE A 95 12.90 4.67 13.75
CA PHE A 95 12.20 5.49 12.76
C PHE A 95 12.96 5.54 11.44
N ALA A 96 14.26 5.88 11.46
CA ALA A 96 15.11 5.92 10.26
C ALA A 96 15.21 4.54 9.58
N THR A 97 15.36 3.47 10.35
CA THR A 97 15.38 2.09 9.84
C THR A 97 14.04 1.73 9.19
N PHE A 98 12.93 2.11 9.81
CA PHE A 98 11.62 1.90 9.21
C PHE A 98 11.47 2.67 7.89
N GLN A 99 11.92 3.92 7.84
CA GLN A 99 11.95 4.72 6.61
C GLN A 99 12.82 4.09 5.54
N ALA A 100 14.03 3.68 5.90
CA ALA A 100 14.94 2.97 5.02
C ALA A 100 14.27 1.70 4.48
N ARG A 101 13.58 0.89 5.29
CA ARG A 101 12.84 -0.30 4.82
C ARG A 101 11.67 0.04 3.90
N CYS A 102 10.97 1.15 4.16
CA CYS A 102 9.87 1.61 3.32
C CYS A 102 10.35 2.20 1.98
N LEU A 103 11.51 2.85 1.96
CA LEU A 103 12.14 3.41 0.77
C LEU A 103 12.97 2.36 0.02
N ASN A 104 13.42 1.32 0.73
CA ASN A 104 13.97 0.08 0.18
C ASN A 104 12.87 -0.84 -0.37
N ALA A 105 11.66 -0.33 -0.58
CA ALA A 105 10.73 -0.93 -1.51
C ALA A 105 11.24 -0.64 -2.92
N HIS A 106 12.13 -1.51 -3.40
CA HIS A 106 12.34 -1.62 -4.84
C HIS A 106 10.95 -1.90 -5.43
N VAL A 107 10.48 -1.03 -6.33
CA VAL A 107 9.52 -1.50 -7.33
C VAL A 107 10.30 -2.54 -8.10
N ASP A 108 10.16 -3.79 -7.68
CA ASP A 108 10.84 -4.88 -8.33
C ASP A 108 10.13 -5.03 -9.68
N PHE A 109 10.58 -4.28 -10.68
CA PHE A 109 10.26 -4.51 -12.09
C PHE A 109 10.38 -6.01 -12.44
N PRO A 110 11.35 -6.77 -11.86
CA PRO A 110 11.36 -8.22 -11.91
C PRO A 110 10.11 -8.93 -11.35
N LEU A 111 9.38 -8.42 -10.35
CA LEU A 111 8.17 -9.07 -9.85
C LEU A 111 7.06 -9.08 -10.90
N LEU A 112 6.76 -7.92 -11.51
CA LEU A 112 5.74 -7.84 -12.57
C LEU A 112 6.15 -8.64 -13.80
N GLN A 113 7.43 -8.59 -14.16
CA GLN A 113 7.98 -9.39 -15.26
C GLN A 113 7.89 -10.89 -14.94
N ARG A 114 8.29 -11.33 -13.74
CA ARG A 114 8.18 -12.73 -13.30
C ARG A 114 6.75 -13.22 -13.27
N LEU A 115 5.81 -12.39 -12.79
CA LEU A 115 4.39 -12.73 -12.81
C LEU A 115 3.87 -12.86 -14.24
N ALA A 116 4.31 -12.00 -15.16
CA ALA A 116 3.90 -12.05 -16.57
C ALA A 116 4.47 -13.26 -17.32
N LEU A 117 5.56 -13.87 -16.83
CA LEU A 117 6.18 -15.03 -17.43
C LEU A 117 5.54 -16.36 -16.96
N PRO A 118 5.49 -17.39 -17.82
CA PRO A 118 5.10 -18.74 -17.41
C PRO A 118 6.05 -19.32 -16.36
N ILE A 119 5.52 -20.16 -15.48
CA ILE A 119 6.29 -20.87 -14.45
C ILE A 119 6.03 -22.38 -14.54
N THR A 120 7.00 -23.18 -14.12
CA THR A 120 6.86 -24.64 -14.01
C THR A 120 6.82 -25.01 -12.53
N VAL A 121 5.81 -25.79 -12.13
CA VAL A 121 5.67 -26.31 -10.76
C VAL A 121 5.46 -27.81 -10.86
N GLY A 122 6.45 -28.59 -10.39
CA GLY A 122 6.50 -30.03 -10.62
C GLY A 122 6.62 -30.33 -12.12
N SER A 123 5.77 -31.22 -12.64
CA SER A 123 5.69 -31.54 -14.08
C SER A 123 4.79 -30.61 -14.90
N ALA A 124 4.08 -29.67 -14.25
CA ALA A 124 3.08 -28.84 -14.92
C ALA A 124 3.59 -27.41 -15.16
N LYS A 125 3.32 -26.89 -16.37
CA LYS A 125 3.58 -25.49 -16.75
C LYS A 125 2.32 -24.63 -16.62
N TYR A 126 2.45 -23.50 -15.94
CA TYR A 126 1.38 -22.54 -15.71
C TYR A 126 1.68 -21.21 -16.41
N PRO A 127 0.70 -20.59 -17.08
CA PRO A 127 0.92 -19.31 -17.75
C PRO A 127 1.16 -18.17 -16.76
N GLY A 128 1.80 -17.11 -17.24
CA GLY A 128 1.97 -15.88 -16.48
C GLY A 128 0.67 -15.09 -16.31
N ILE A 129 0.61 -14.29 -15.26
CA ILE A 129 -0.45 -13.36 -14.91
C ILE A 129 -0.04 -11.96 -15.40
N LYS A 130 -0.72 -11.48 -16.44
CA LYS A 130 -0.45 -10.16 -17.04
C LYS A 130 -1.12 -9.06 -16.21
N ILE A 131 -0.46 -7.91 -16.08
CA ILE A 131 -0.97 -6.77 -15.30
C ILE A 131 -2.28 -6.17 -15.85
N HIS A 132 -2.57 -6.38 -17.13
CA HIS A 132 -3.77 -5.87 -17.82
C HIS A 132 -4.86 -6.93 -18.02
N ASP A 133 -4.70 -8.15 -17.48
CA ASP A 133 -5.69 -9.20 -17.64
C ASP A 133 -6.94 -8.91 -16.79
N ALA A 134 -7.99 -8.40 -17.44
CA ALA A 134 -9.24 -8.02 -16.79
C ALA A 134 -9.88 -9.16 -15.98
N ARG A 135 -9.73 -10.42 -16.41
CA ARG A 135 -10.28 -11.59 -15.71
C ARG A 135 -9.58 -11.81 -14.38
N MET A 136 -8.25 -11.73 -14.39
CA MET A 136 -7.41 -11.83 -13.19
C MET A 136 -7.65 -10.68 -12.21
N ILE A 137 -7.79 -9.45 -12.72
CA ILE A 137 -8.03 -8.26 -11.89
C ILE A 137 -9.37 -8.36 -11.16
N ARG A 138 -10.44 -8.78 -11.87
CA ARG A 138 -11.77 -9.00 -11.27
C ARG A 138 -11.74 -10.07 -10.19
N LEU A 139 -11.06 -11.19 -10.44
CA LEU A 139 -10.86 -12.26 -9.47
C LEU A 139 -10.12 -11.74 -8.22
N MET A 140 -9.03 -11.01 -8.41
CA MET A 140 -8.27 -10.39 -7.32
C MET A 140 -9.11 -9.37 -6.53
N GLN A 141 -9.97 -8.60 -7.19
CA GLN A 141 -10.88 -7.64 -6.55
C GLN A 141 -11.86 -8.34 -5.60
N VAL A 142 -12.49 -9.44 -6.04
CA VAL A 142 -13.40 -10.21 -5.18
C VAL A 142 -12.65 -10.88 -4.03
N LEU A 143 -11.46 -11.43 -4.30
CA LEU A 143 -10.61 -12.05 -3.28
C LEU A 143 -10.07 -11.05 -2.24
N LEU A 144 -9.96 -9.76 -2.56
CA LEU A 144 -9.58 -8.73 -1.58
C LEU A 144 -10.75 -8.33 -0.68
N ASN A 145 -11.98 -8.35 -1.20
CA ASN A 145 -13.20 -8.10 -0.41
C ASN A 145 -13.48 -9.24 0.60
N ALA A 146 -12.75 -10.35 0.50
CA ALA A 146 -12.80 -11.54 1.35
C ALA A 146 -12.43 -11.35 2.83
N GLY A 147 -11.95 -10.18 3.24
CA GLY A 147 -11.54 -9.93 4.62
C GLY A 147 -12.65 -10.19 5.65
N THR A 148 -13.89 -10.44 5.20
CA THR A 148 -15.09 -10.70 6.00
C THR A 148 -15.44 -12.19 6.17
N THR A 149 -14.84 -13.13 5.42
CA THR A 149 -15.14 -14.57 5.57
C THR A 149 -14.02 -15.30 6.30
N VAL A 150 -14.28 -15.63 7.58
CA VAL A 150 -13.34 -16.29 8.52
C VAL A 150 -12.81 -17.66 8.02
N GLY A 151 -13.34 -18.22 6.93
CA GLY A 151 -12.95 -19.51 6.36
C GLY A 151 -12.45 -19.52 4.91
N GLY A 152 -12.20 -18.36 4.28
CA GLY A 152 -11.80 -18.27 2.87
C GLY A 152 -12.92 -18.57 1.86
N TRP A 153 -12.60 -18.62 0.57
CA TRP A 153 -13.58 -18.76 -0.52
C TRP A 153 -13.65 -20.16 -1.11
N ARG A 154 -14.84 -20.77 -1.13
CA ARG A 154 -15.09 -21.93 -2.00
C ARG A 154 -15.19 -21.46 -3.46
N ALA A 155 -14.72 -22.29 -4.39
CA ALA A 155 -14.72 -21.94 -5.81
C ALA A 155 -16.13 -21.60 -6.35
N GLN A 156 -17.16 -22.32 -5.91
CA GLN A 156 -18.54 -22.06 -6.34
C GLN A 156 -19.07 -20.72 -5.84
N GLN A 157 -18.88 -20.42 -4.55
CA GLN A 157 -19.27 -19.11 -3.97
C GLN A 157 -18.53 -17.96 -4.65
N LEU A 158 -17.23 -18.14 -4.91
CA LEU A 158 -16.42 -17.13 -5.59
C LEU A 158 -16.89 -16.90 -7.03
N HIS A 159 -17.30 -17.96 -7.73
CA HIS A 159 -17.85 -17.88 -9.07
C HIS A 159 -19.16 -17.09 -9.10
N GLU A 160 -20.10 -17.41 -8.21
CA GLU A 160 -21.39 -16.71 -8.09
C GLU A 160 -21.22 -15.21 -7.80
N VAL A 161 -20.30 -14.86 -6.88
CA VAL A 161 -19.99 -13.45 -6.58
C VAL A 161 -19.34 -12.75 -7.77
N LEU A 162 -18.47 -13.42 -8.51
CA LEU A 162 -17.84 -12.85 -9.72
C LEU A 162 -18.86 -12.60 -10.83
N LEU A 163 -19.78 -13.53 -11.07
CA LEU A 163 -20.83 -13.35 -12.07
C LEU A 163 -21.73 -12.18 -11.70
N THR A 164 -22.17 -12.13 -10.43
CA THR A 164 -23.05 -11.06 -9.93
C THR A 164 -22.36 -9.69 -9.92
N SER A 165 -21.14 -9.59 -9.39
CA SER A 165 -20.44 -8.30 -9.21
C SER A 165 -20.05 -7.63 -10.53
N PHE A 166 -19.87 -8.40 -11.60
CA PHE A 166 -19.41 -7.90 -12.89
C PHE A 166 -20.38 -8.16 -14.04
N GLY A 167 -21.61 -8.61 -13.75
CA GLY A 167 -22.64 -8.89 -14.76
C GLY A 167 -22.20 -9.89 -15.83
N LEU A 168 -21.45 -10.92 -15.45
CA LEU A 168 -20.95 -11.93 -16.37
C LEU A 168 -21.95 -13.09 -16.51
N SER A 169 -22.05 -13.66 -17.70
CA SER A 169 -22.79 -14.92 -17.92
C SER A 169 -21.87 -16.13 -17.73
N ASP A 170 -22.45 -17.27 -17.35
CA ASP A 170 -21.71 -18.53 -17.17
C ASP A 170 -21.05 -19.01 -18.48
N LYS A 171 -21.64 -18.67 -19.64
CA LYS A 171 -21.04 -18.92 -20.96
C LYS A 171 -19.74 -18.14 -21.18
N ARG A 172 -19.61 -16.94 -20.59
CA ARG A 172 -18.45 -16.05 -20.76
C ARG A 172 -17.36 -16.30 -19.73
N TYR A 173 -17.73 -16.70 -18.51
CA TYR A 173 -16.79 -17.07 -17.46
C TYR A 173 -17.31 -18.27 -16.67
N GLY A 174 -16.91 -19.47 -17.09
CA GLY A 174 -17.41 -20.72 -16.49
C GLY A 174 -16.62 -21.17 -15.26
N LEU A 175 -17.20 -22.06 -14.45
CA LEU A 175 -16.57 -22.58 -13.24
C LEU A 175 -15.22 -23.28 -13.49
N ASN A 176 -15.06 -23.97 -14.62
CA ASN A 176 -13.78 -24.59 -15.00
C ASN A 176 -12.69 -23.56 -15.31
N GLN A 177 -13.06 -22.41 -15.90
CA GLN A 177 -12.12 -21.30 -16.11
C GLN A 177 -11.70 -20.69 -14.78
N LEU A 178 -12.63 -20.50 -13.84
CA LEU A 178 -12.28 -20.07 -12.49
C LEU A 178 -11.34 -21.06 -11.79
N ARG A 179 -11.60 -22.37 -11.87
CA ARG A 179 -10.71 -23.38 -11.27
C ARG A 179 -9.31 -23.34 -11.87
N TYR A 180 -9.21 -23.14 -13.18
CA TYR A 180 -7.94 -22.96 -13.88
C TYR A 180 -7.20 -21.70 -13.38
N ASP A 181 -7.93 -20.59 -13.25
CA ASP A 181 -7.42 -19.31 -12.76
C ASP A 181 -6.94 -19.38 -11.31
N LEU A 182 -7.68 -20.07 -10.43
CA LEU A 182 -7.27 -20.32 -9.04
C LEU A 182 -6.02 -21.20 -8.96
N ARG A 183 -5.92 -22.24 -9.80
CA ARG A 183 -4.70 -23.06 -9.90
C ARG A 183 -3.51 -22.23 -10.38
N LYS A 184 -3.71 -21.38 -11.38
CA LYS A 184 -2.68 -20.45 -11.89
C LYS A 184 -2.21 -19.51 -10.78
N MET A 185 -3.12 -18.82 -10.09
CA MET A 185 -2.76 -17.93 -8.96
C MET A 185 -2.05 -18.66 -7.82
N ARG A 186 -2.47 -19.89 -7.51
CA ARG A 186 -1.79 -20.74 -6.52
C ARG A 186 -0.38 -21.13 -6.96
N ALA A 187 -0.17 -21.49 -8.23
CA ALA A 187 1.16 -21.82 -8.76
C ALA A 187 2.11 -20.62 -8.61
N HIS A 188 1.62 -19.39 -8.79
CA HIS A 188 2.37 -18.15 -8.57
C HIS A 188 2.56 -17.76 -7.09
N ALA A 189 2.17 -18.65 -6.16
CA ALA A 189 2.18 -18.44 -4.71
C ALA A 189 1.35 -17.22 -4.24
N LEU A 190 0.31 -16.86 -5.00
CA LEU A 190 -0.62 -15.78 -4.63
C LEU A 190 -1.80 -16.29 -3.80
N LEU A 191 -2.13 -17.57 -3.92
CA LEU A 191 -3.17 -18.23 -3.16
C LEU A 191 -2.62 -19.42 -2.40
N GLU A 192 -3.23 -19.67 -1.26
CA GLU A 192 -3.11 -20.91 -0.51
C GLU A 192 -4.49 -21.52 -0.30
N ARG A 193 -4.50 -22.80 0.07
CA ARG A 193 -5.71 -23.54 0.35
C ARG A 193 -5.73 -23.93 1.82
N ASP A 194 -6.83 -23.66 2.50
CA ASP A 194 -7.02 -24.07 3.89
C ASP A 194 -7.10 -25.60 3.97
N GLY A 195 -6.20 -26.24 4.72
CA GLY A 195 -5.79 -27.64 4.52
C GLY A 195 -6.94 -28.64 4.34
N ASN A 196 -7.95 -28.57 5.22
CA ASN A 196 -9.06 -29.52 5.22
C ASN A 196 -10.29 -29.05 4.44
N ARG A 197 -10.28 -27.79 3.95
CA ARG A 197 -11.42 -27.19 3.24
C ARG A 197 -11.03 -26.89 1.79
N TYR A 198 -11.97 -27.05 0.87
CA TYR A 198 -11.79 -26.59 -0.52
C TYR A 198 -11.99 -25.06 -0.59
N ALA A 199 -11.24 -24.32 0.25
CA ALA A 199 -11.35 -22.88 0.41
C ALA A 199 -10.00 -22.19 0.11
N TYR A 200 -10.05 -21.13 -0.69
CA TYR A 200 -8.90 -20.37 -1.14
C TYR A 200 -8.76 -19.07 -0.34
N ARG A 201 -7.52 -18.73 0.01
CA ARG A 201 -7.15 -17.46 0.67
C ARG A 201 -5.95 -16.85 -0.04
N LEU A 202 -5.90 -15.51 -0.08
CA LEU A 202 -4.70 -14.80 -0.52
C LEU A 202 -3.56 -15.00 0.50
N THR A 203 -2.37 -15.31 0.00
CA THR A 203 -1.14 -15.25 0.80
C THR A 203 -0.73 -13.79 1.04
N ASP A 204 0.25 -13.52 1.90
CA ASP A 204 0.80 -12.17 2.07
C ASP A 204 1.32 -11.58 0.75
N LYS A 205 1.93 -12.41 -0.09
CA LYS A 205 2.34 -12.05 -1.46
C LYS A 205 1.11 -11.76 -2.32
N GLY A 206 0.11 -12.63 -2.27
CA GLY A 206 -1.16 -12.49 -2.98
C GLY A 206 -1.89 -11.20 -2.67
N ILE A 207 -1.98 -10.81 -1.39
CA ILE A 207 -2.62 -9.56 -0.96
C ILE A 207 -1.90 -8.36 -1.58
N LYS A 208 -0.57 -8.31 -1.50
CA LYS A 208 0.24 -7.21 -2.05
C LYS A 208 0.10 -7.11 -3.57
N VAL A 209 0.15 -8.25 -4.27
CA VAL A 209 0.01 -8.31 -5.73
C VAL A 209 -1.41 -7.93 -6.16
N ALA A 210 -2.44 -8.46 -5.49
CA ALA A 210 -3.83 -8.15 -5.79
C ALA A 210 -4.11 -6.66 -5.58
N LEU A 211 -3.66 -6.08 -4.47
CA LEU A 211 -3.80 -4.64 -4.21
C LEU A 211 -3.08 -3.83 -5.28
N LEU A 212 -1.86 -4.21 -5.65
CA LEU A 212 -1.10 -3.54 -6.71
C LEU A 212 -1.88 -3.56 -8.03
N PHE A 213 -2.35 -4.73 -8.48
CA PHE A 213 -3.05 -4.88 -9.76
C PHE A 213 -4.38 -4.11 -9.77
N VAL A 214 -5.18 -4.25 -8.71
CA VAL A 214 -6.48 -3.57 -8.62
C VAL A 214 -6.31 -2.06 -8.54
N LEU A 215 -5.41 -1.55 -7.69
CA LEU A 215 -5.17 -0.12 -7.57
C LEU A 215 -4.52 0.46 -8.83
N PHE A 216 -3.55 -0.24 -9.43
CA PHE A 216 -2.97 0.17 -10.69
C PHE A 216 -4.06 0.33 -11.75
N HIS A 217 -4.95 -0.65 -11.88
CA HIS A 217 -5.97 -0.60 -12.92
C HIS A 217 -7.07 0.44 -12.64
N GLN A 218 -7.55 0.53 -11.39
CA GLN A 218 -8.67 1.41 -11.03
C GLN A 218 -8.27 2.87 -10.81
N ARG A 219 -7.05 3.13 -10.31
CA ARG A 219 -6.64 4.46 -9.86
C ARG A 219 -5.58 5.11 -10.73
N LEU A 220 -4.85 4.34 -11.53
CA LEU A 220 -3.81 4.87 -12.39
C LEU A 220 -4.13 4.63 -13.86
N TYR A 221 -4.11 3.38 -14.31
CA TYR A 221 -4.30 3.03 -15.72
C TYR A 221 -5.65 3.49 -16.27
N GLY A 222 -6.76 3.15 -15.60
CA GLY A 222 -8.10 3.55 -16.04
C GLY A 222 -8.25 5.07 -16.18
N PRO A 223 -8.00 5.86 -15.12
CA PRO A 223 -8.10 7.32 -15.18
C PRO A 223 -7.17 7.97 -16.21
N LEU A 224 -5.88 7.59 -16.25
CA LEU A 224 -4.91 8.15 -17.20
C LEU A 224 -5.27 7.79 -18.65
N ALA A 225 -5.58 6.52 -18.93
CA ALA A 225 -5.96 6.08 -20.28
C ALA A 225 -7.25 6.77 -20.73
N ASN A 226 -8.25 6.90 -19.85
CA ASN A 226 -9.48 7.61 -20.18
C ASN A 226 -9.24 9.09 -20.48
N SER A 227 -8.37 9.76 -19.70
CA SER A 227 -8.00 11.16 -19.88
C SER A 227 -7.21 11.41 -21.18
N LEU A 228 -6.33 10.48 -21.55
CA LEU A 228 -5.50 10.57 -22.75
C LEU A 228 -6.25 10.21 -24.03
N PHE A 229 -7.11 9.19 -24.02
CA PHE A 229 -7.70 8.61 -25.23
C PHE A 229 -9.20 8.84 -25.40
N HIS A 230 -9.93 9.25 -24.37
CA HIS A 230 -11.39 9.36 -24.42
C HIS A 230 -11.91 10.72 -23.97
N HIS A 231 -11.94 10.97 -22.66
CA HIS A 231 -12.48 12.19 -22.08
C HIS A 231 -11.76 12.54 -20.79
N ARG A 232 -11.36 13.82 -20.69
CA ARG A 232 -10.73 14.37 -19.50
C ARG A 232 -11.80 14.70 -18.45
N PRO A 233 -11.65 14.26 -17.19
CA PRO A 233 -12.53 14.68 -16.11
C PRO A 233 -12.58 16.21 -16.02
N ASP A 234 -13.78 16.78 -15.89
CA ASP A 234 -13.97 18.22 -15.77
C ASP A 234 -13.24 18.74 -14.53
N ALA A 235 -12.38 19.74 -14.72
CA ALA A 235 -11.55 20.33 -13.68
C ALA A 235 -12.38 20.96 -12.54
N ARG A 236 -13.66 21.25 -12.77
CA ARG A 236 -14.58 21.79 -11.75
C ARG A 236 -15.06 20.74 -10.74
N PHE A 237 -14.93 19.44 -11.05
CA PHE A 237 -15.39 18.34 -10.20
C PHE A 237 -14.23 17.48 -9.69
N GLN A 238 -13.14 18.11 -9.27
CA GLN A 238 -12.01 17.39 -8.66
C GLN A 238 -12.39 16.91 -7.25
N PRO A 239 -12.37 15.60 -6.99
CA PRO A 239 -12.60 15.11 -5.63
C PRO A 239 -11.39 15.47 -4.76
N ASP A 240 -11.61 15.78 -3.48
CA ASP A 240 -10.55 16.21 -2.58
C ASP A 240 -9.72 15.03 -2.05
N SER A 241 -8.99 14.39 -2.96
CA SER A 241 -8.11 13.26 -2.69
C SER A 241 -6.68 13.58 -3.11
N LYS A 242 -5.71 13.38 -2.21
CA LYS A 242 -4.28 13.54 -2.52
C LYS A 242 -3.83 12.64 -3.68
N LEU A 243 -4.45 11.48 -3.85
CA LEU A 243 -4.12 10.56 -4.94
C LEU A 243 -4.61 11.08 -6.29
N GLU A 244 -5.85 11.57 -6.36
CA GLU A 244 -6.42 12.08 -7.61
C GLU A 244 -5.74 13.38 -8.05
N LYS A 245 -5.40 14.26 -7.10
CA LYS A 245 -4.54 15.43 -7.35
C LYS A 245 -3.20 15.03 -7.97
N ALA A 246 -2.58 13.95 -7.48
CA ALA A 246 -1.32 13.44 -8.04
C ALA A 246 -1.49 12.83 -9.44
N VAL A 247 -2.59 12.11 -9.69
CA VAL A 247 -2.93 11.56 -11.02
C VAL A 247 -3.14 12.68 -12.03
N HIS A 248 -3.89 13.73 -11.68
CA HIS A 248 -4.08 14.90 -12.56
C HIS A 248 -2.77 15.62 -12.85
N LYS A 249 -1.90 15.80 -11.84
CA LYS A 249 -0.56 16.37 -12.05
C LYS A 249 0.29 15.54 -13.02
N ALA A 250 0.19 14.21 -12.94
CA ALA A 250 0.88 13.31 -13.87
C ALA A 250 0.31 13.45 -15.29
N ASP A 251 -1.01 13.46 -15.46
CA ASP A 251 -1.69 13.69 -16.74
C ASP A 251 -1.26 15.01 -17.40
N ASP A 252 -1.25 16.11 -16.65
CA ASP A 252 -0.85 17.42 -17.17
C ASP A 252 0.63 17.44 -17.58
N SER A 253 1.49 16.74 -16.83
CA SER A 253 2.91 16.64 -17.16
C SER A 253 3.13 15.81 -18.42
N ILE A 254 2.44 14.68 -18.57
CA ILE A 254 2.50 13.82 -19.77
C ILE A 254 2.03 14.60 -20.99
N ARG A 255 0.96 15.39 -20.87
CA ARG A 255 0.46 16.22 -21.97
C ARG A 255 1.46 17.28 -22.40
N LYS A 256 2.12 17.97 -21.46
CA LYS A 256 3.16 18.93 -21.81
C LYS A 256 4.28 18.28 -22.63
N VAL A 257 4.67 17.06 -22.29
CA VAL A 257 5.64 16.29 -23.06
C VAL A 257 5.11 15.96 -24.46
N ILE A 258 3.87 15.49 -24.58
CA ILE A 258 3.24 15.21 -25.89
C ILE A 258 3.19 16.49 -26.75
N GLN A 259 2.76 17.62 -26.19
CA GLN A 259 2.71 18.90 -26.90
C GLN A 259 4.09 19.39 -27.36
N LEU A 260 5.13 19.14 -26.57
CA LEU A 260 6.51 19.45 -26.96
C LEU A 260 6.98 18.54 -28.11
N LEU A 261 6.57 17.27 -28.12
CA LEU A 261 6.90 16.32 -29.20
C LEU A 261 6.14 16.64 -30.50
N ASP A 262 4.87 17.07 -30.41
CA ASP A 262 4.06 17.45 -31.56
C ASP A 262 4.48 18.81 -32.17
N ALA A 263 5.25 19.61 -31.42
CA ALA A 263 5.79 20.89 -31.87
C ALA A 263 7.16 20.78 -32.57
N THR A 264 7.70 19.56 -32.68
CA THR A 264 8.94 19.21 -33.40
C THR A 264 8.63 18.56 -34.74
#